data_AF-A0A9X4XNP3-F1
#
_entry.id   AF-A0A9X4XNP3-F1
#
_cell.length_a   1.000
_cell.length_b   1.000
_cell.length_c   1.000
_cell.angle_alpha   90.00
_cell.angle_beta   90.00
_cell.angle_gamma   90.00
#
_symmetry.space_group_name_H-M   'P 1'
#
loop_
_entity.id
_entity.type
_entity.pdbx_description
1 polymer ?
#
loop_
_entity_poly.entity_id
_entity_poly.type
_entity_poly.pdbx_seq_one_letter_code
_entity_poly.pdbx_strand_id
1 'polypeptide(L)'
;MVFGGLDIFIVILVLLAIVTVFLGVKTVPQGYEWTVERFGRYTRRLGPGLNLIVPFVDRIGRKINVMEQVIDIPQQEVITKDNASVTVDGVAFFQVVDAVKASYEVAQLDLAIVKLTMTNIRSVMGSMDLDQMLSHRDEINVRLLRVVDAAVSAWGIKVNRIEIKDIFPPQDLVNAMGRQMKAEREKRAEILTAEGQRQSEILRAEGQKQSQILEAEGRREAAFRDAEARERLAQAEAKATEMVSLAVARGDVAALNYFIAEKYLKAFAELARSPNQKVLMLPIEATSVLGSLAGIAEIAKSTFEERAAGQPRSAGRPAPPTGPAVPPPQPTTR
;
A
#
# COMPACT_ATOMS: atom_id res chain seq x y z
N MET A 1 -64.64 -28.92 63.27
CA MET A 1 -64.01 -27.85 64.07
C MET A 1 -64.79 -26.58 63.81
N VAL A 2 -65.48 -26.06 64.83
CA VAL A 2 -66.17 -24.77 64.71
C VAL A 2 -65.11 -23.71 64.94
N PHE A 3 -64.70 -23.00 63.88
CA PHE A 3 -63.80 -21.85 64.04
C PHE A 3 -64.52 -20.81 64.91
N GLY A 4 -63.95 -20.48 66.07
CA GLY A 4 -64.46 -19.42 66.93
C GLY A 4 -64.19 -18.04 66.32
N GLY A 5 -64.84 -17.00 66.86
CA GLY A 5 -64.60 -15.61 66.41
C GLY A 5 -63.14 -15.15 66.54
N LEU A 6 -62.41 -15.69 67.52
CA LEU A 6 -60.97 -15.43 67.70
C LEU A 6 -60.13 -16.10 66.60
N ASP A 7 -60.47 -17.31 66.19
CA ASP A 7 -59.76 -18.04 65.13
C ASP A 7 -59.91 -17.29 63.79
N ILE A 8 -61.11 -16.80 63.49
CA ILE A 8 -61.39 -16.00 62.30
C ILE A 8 -60.59 -14.68 62.31
N PHE A 9 -60.52 -14.00 63.47
CA PHE A 9 -59.73 -12.77 63.60
C PHE A 9 -58.23 -13.02 63.36
N ILE A 10 -57.67 -14.08 63.93
CA ILE A 10 -56.25 -14.45 63.73
C ILE A 10 -55.99 -14.74 62.26
N VAL A 11 -56.86 -15.50 61.59
CA VAL A 11 -56.73 -15.80 60.16
C VAL A 11 -56.74 -14.52 59.32
N ILE A 12 -57.65 -13.57 59.60
CA ILE A 12 -57.71 -12.27 58.91
C ILE A 12 -56.44 -11.45 59.16
N LEU A 13 -55.94 -11.42 60.39
CA LEU A 13 -54.74 -10.66 60.74
C LEU A 13 -53.48 -11.23 60.06
N VAL A 14 -53.36 -12.55 60.02
CA VAL A 14 -52.27 -13.22 59.30
C VAL A 14 -52.37 -12.96 57.80
N LEU A 15 -53.58 -13.04 57.22
CA LEU A 15 -53.80 -12.70 55.82
C LEU A 15 -53.43 -11.24 55.52
N LEU A 16 -53.83 -10.30 56.38
CA LEU A 16 -53.49 -8.89 56.26
C LEU A 16 -51.97 -8.68 56.31
N ALA A 17 -51.28 -9.34 57.24
CA ALA A 17 -49.83 -9.27 57.36
C ALA A 17 -49.14 -9.81 56.08
N ILE A 18 -49.58 -10.95 55.56
CA ILE A 18 -49.05 -11.53 54.32
C ILE A 18 -49.26 -10.58 53.14
N VAL A 19 -50.48 -10.06 52.96
CA VAL A 19 -50.81 -9.11 51.87
C VAL A 19 -49.96 -7.84 51.99
N THR A 20 -49.77 -7.32 53.20
CA THR A 20 -48.95 -6.14 53.48
C THR A 20 -47.49 -6.38 53.07
N VAL A 21 -46.90 -7.52 53.43
CA VAL A 21 -45.53 -7.88 53.03
C VAL A 21 -45.42 -8.02 51.52
N PHE A 22 -46.34 -8.73 50.86
CA PHE A 22 -46.33 -8.88 49.40
C PHE A 22 -46.49 -7.55 48.66
N LEU A 23 -47.31 -6.62 49.16
CA LEU A 23 -47.43 -5.28 48.57
C LEU A 23 -46.17 -4.44 48.76
N GLY A 24 -45.46 -4.62 49.89
CA GLY A 24 -44.23 -3.92 50.22
C GLY A 24 -43.03 -4.38 49.40
N VAL A 25 -42.97 -5.65 48.99
CA VAL A 25 -41.86 -6.17 48.19
C VAL A 25 -41.98 -5.70 46.74
N LYS A 26 -40.96 -4.99 46.27
CA LYS A 26 -40.83 -4.49 44.89
C LYS A 26 -39.47 -4.86 44.32
N THR A 27 -39.50 -5.47 43.14
CA THR A 27 -38.30 -5.87 42.43
C THR A 27 -38.00 -4.85 41.34
N VAL A 28 -36.81 -4.25 41.37
CA VAL A 28 -36.35 -3.30 40.35
C VAL A 28 -35.46 -4.04 39.36
N PRO A 29 -35.74 -3.97 38.04
CA PRO A 29 -34.90 -4.58 37.01
C PRO A 29 -33.48 -3.99 37.01
N GLN A 30 -32.51 -4.78 36.55
CA GLN A 30 -31.16 -4.28 36.28
C GLN A 30 -31.21 -3.14 35.25
N GLY A 31 -30.38 -2.11 35.43
CA GLY A 31 -30.34 -0.95 34.53
C GLY A 31 -31.46 0.08 34.76
N TYR A 32 -32.29 -0.12 35.79
CA TYR A 32 -33.29 0.87 36.22
C TYR A 32 -33.07 1.29 37.65
N GLU A 33 -33.38 2.56 37.93
CA GLU A 33 -33.55 3.08 39.28
C GLU A 33 -34.93 3.71 39.42
N TRP A 34 -35.62 3.38 40.52
CA TRP A 34 -36.96 3.90 40.78
C TRP A 34 -36.92 4.87 41.96
N THR A 35 -37.65 5.98 41.88
CA THR A 35 -37.81 6.89 43.01
C THR A 35 -38.98 6.48 43.89
N VAL A 36 -38.87 6.69 45.19
CA VAL A 36 -39.95 6.46 46.16
C VAL A 36 -40.43 7.80 46.70
N GLU A 37 -41.74 7.98 46.65
CA GLU A 37 -42.42 9.17 47.14
C GLU A 37 -43.34 8.80 48.30
N ARG A 38 -43.26 9.57 49.38
CA ARG A 38 -44.16 9.47 50.53
C ARG A 38 -45.01 10.74 50.56
N PHE A 39 -46.33 10.58 50.39
CA PHE A 39 -47.26 11.71 50.25
C PHE A 39 -46.81 12.78 49.22
N GLY A 40 -46.21 12.34 48.12
CA GLY A 40 -45.70 13.22 47.05
C GLY A 40 -44.32 13.82 47.31
N ARG A 41 -43.69 13.58 48.47
CA ARG A 41 -42.32 14.00 48.75
C ARG A 41 -41.34 12.86 48.48
N TYR A 42 -40.28 13.14 47.72
CA TYR A 42 -39.18 12.19 47.51
C TYR A 42 -38.57 11.77 48.86
N THR A 43 -38.35 10.46 49.04
CA THR A 43 -37.77 9.88 50.26
C THR A 43 -36.45 9.17 49.98
N ARG A 44 -36.43 8.23 49.01
CA ARG A 44 -35.23 7.45 48.66
C ARG A 44 -35.31 6.89 47.25
N ARG A 45 -34.16 6.45 46.72
CA ARG A 45 -34.04 5.68 45.48
C ARG A 45 -34.03 4.17 45.74
N LEU A 46 -34.60 3.40 44.83
CA LEU A 46 -34.53 1.95 44.79
C LEU A 46 -33.59 1.55 43.65
N GLY A 47 -32.47 0.92 44.00
CA GLY A 47 -31.56 0.33 43.03
C GLY A 47 -32.02 -1.05 42.56
N PRO A 48 -31.31 -1.66 41.58
CA PRO A 48 -31.63 -2.99 41.08
C PRO A 48 -31.71 -4.05 42.18
N GLY A 49 -32.67 -4.96 42.05
CA GLY A 49 -32.88 -6.06 42.99
C GLY A 49 -34.13 -5.92 43.86
N LEU A 50 -34.17 -6.69 44.94
CA LEU A 50 -35.31 -6.76 45.85
C LEU A 50 -35.29 -5.57 46.81
N ASN A 51 -36.35 -4.78 46.79
CA ASN A 51 -36.53 -3.63 47.66
C ASN A 51 -37.84 -3.76 48.45
N LEU A 52 -37.86 -3.24 49.68
CA LEU A 52 -39.05 -3.23 50.53
C LEU A 52 -39.53 -1.80 50.76
N ILE A 53 -40.74 -1.47 50.34
CA ILE A 53 -41.41 -0.18 50.59
C ILE A 53 -42.49 -0.33 51.65
N VAL A 54 -42.84 0.75 52.36
CA VAL A 54 -43.98 0.73 53.29
C VAL A 54 -45.26 0.84 52.46
N PRO A 55 -46.04 -0.24 52.32
CA PRO A 55 -47.25 -0.21 51.50
C PRO A 55 -48.24 0.82 52.05
N PHE A 56 -49.12 1.32 51.19
CA PHE A 56 -50.13 2.37 51.46
C PHE A 56 -49.59 3.79 51.67
N VAL A 57 -48.41 3.95 52.28
CA VAL A 57 -47.79 5.26 52.55
C VAL A 57 -46.80 5.65 51.44
N ASP A 58 -45.92 4.72 51.06
CA ASP A 58 -44.92 4.93 50.02
C ASP A 58 -45.49 4.53 48.64
N ARG A 59 -45.23 5.35 47.64
CA ARG A 59 -45.56 5.10 46.23
C ARG A 59 -44.30 5.11 45.38
N ILE A 60 -44.30 4.30 44.33
CA ILE A 60 -43.24 4.35 43.31
C ILE A 60 -43.52 5.58 42.46
N GLY A 61 -42.55 6.50 42.41
CA GLY A 61 -42.58 7.69 41.58
C GLY A 61 -42.12 7.39 40.16
N ARG A 62 -40.97 7.95 39.78
CA ARG A 62 -40.39 7.81 38.44
C ARG A 62 -39.56 6.53 38.33
N LYS A 63 -39.61 5.92 37.16
CA LYS A 63 -38.78 4.78 36.77
C LYS A 63 -37.80 5.27 35.72
N ILE A 64 -36.54 5.38 36.08
CA ILE A 64 -35.51 5.95 35.21
C ILE A 64 -34.59 4.82 34.74
N ASN A 65 -34.34 4.80 33.44
CA ASN A 65 -33.33 3.93 32.84
C ASN A 65 -31.96 4.60 33.00
N VAL A 66 -31.04 3.92 33.66
CA VAL A 66 -29.66 4.39 33.90
C VAL A 66 -28.67 3.90 32.84
N MET A 67 -29.11 3.02 31.94
CA MET A 67 -28.30 2.58 30.80
C MET A 67 -28.06 3.73 29.82
N GLU A 68 -26.97 3.63 29.06
CA GLU A 68 -26.68 4.55 27.96
C GLU A 68 -27.81 4.52 26.93
N GLN A 69 -28.24 5.71 26.55
CA GLN A 69 -29.34 5.96 25.65
C GLN A 69 -28.87 6.88 24.53
N VAL A 70 -29.47 6.71 23.36
CA VAL A 70 -29.25 7.56 22.20
C VAL A 70 -30.49 8.42 21.98
N ILE A 71 -30.25 9.71 21.71
CA ILE A 71 -31.30 10.64 21.29
C ILE A 71 -30.89 11.32 19.99
N ASP A 72 -31.78 11.27 19.01
CA ASP A 72 -31.61 11.96 17.74
C ASP A 72 -31.87 13.45 17.93
N ILE A 73 -30.94 14.27 17.43
CA ILE A 73 -31.10 15.72 17.36
C ILE A 73 -31.66 16.04 15.97
N PRO A 74 -32.85 16.65 15.89
CA PRO A 74 -33.46 16.96 14.61
C PRO A 74 -32.63 17.99 13.84
N GLN A 75 -32.85 18.00 12.52
CA GLN A 75 -32.17 18.92 11.61
C GLN A 75 -32.39 20.38 12.01
N GLN A 76 -31.29 21.13 12.03
CA GLN A 76 -31.29 22.55 12.37
C GLN A 76 -30.53 23.34 11.30
N GLU A 77 -31.17 24.40 10.80
CA GLU A 77 -30.51 25.39 9.95
C GLU A 77 -29.64 26.32 10.80
N VAL A 78 -28.38 26.48 10.40
CA VAL A 78 -27.39 27.33 11.06
C VAL A 78 -26.67 28.14 10.00
N ILE A 79 -26.42 29.42 10.29
CA ILE A 79 -25.57 30.27 9.47
C ILE A 79 -24.16 30.23 10.06
N THR A 80 -23.19 29.89 9.23
CA THR A 80 -21.78 29.78 9.58
C THR A 80 -21.13 31.16 9.68
N LYS A 81 -19.90 31.22 10.20
CA LYS A 81 -19.17 32.48 10.34
C LYS A 81 -18.86 33.16 8.99
N ASP A 82 -18.68 32.37 7.95
CA ASP A 82 -18.49 32.80 6.55
C ASP A 82 -19.81 32.98 5.78
N ASN A 83 -20.94 33.09 6.50
CA ASN A 83 -22.25 33.40 5.95
C ASN A 83 -22.79 32.35 4.95
N ALA A 84 -22.41 31.08 5.12
CA ALA A 84 -23.08 29.96 4.46
C ALA A 84 -24.26 29.51 5.32
N SER A 85 -25.42 29.24 4.71
CA SER A 85 -26.47 28.48 5.41
C SER A 85 -26.10 27.01 5.35
N VAL A 86 -26.19 26.27 6.45
CA VAL A 86 -26.01 24.81 6.48
C VAL A 86 -27.11 24.18 7.31
N THR A 87 -27.57 23.01 6.89
CA THR A 87 -28.44 22.17 7.72
C THR A 87 -27.60 21.09 8.38
N VAL A 88 -27.74 20.94 9.69
CA VAL A 88 -26.96 19.98 10.48
C VAL A 88 -27.89 19.11 11.32
N ASP A 89 -27.62 17.82 11.37
CA ASP A 89 -28.20 16.90 12.34
C ASP A 89 -27.12 16.13 13.11
N GLY A 90 -27.54 15.44 14.16
CA GLY A 90 -26.62 14.70 15.01
C GLY A 90 -27.33 13.78 15.98
N VAL A 91 -26.53 13.07 16.77
CA VAL A 91 -26.98 12.16 17.80
C VAL A 91 -26.22 12.43 19.09
N ALA A 92 -26.91 12.33 20.22
CA ALA A 92 -26.29 12.44 21.54
C ALA A 92 -26.46 11.13 22.30
N PHE A 93 -25.36 10.65 22.86
CA PHE A 93 -25.29 9.48 23.73
C PHE A 93 -25.14 9.95 25.16
N PHE A 94 -26.11 9.61 26.01
CA PHE A 94 -26.15 10.05 27.39
C PHE A 94 -26.57 8.90 28.32
N GLN A 95 -26.22 9.03 29.58
CA GLN A 95 -26.65 8.11 30.63
C GLN A 95 -27.09 8.92 31.86
N VAL A 96 -28.08 8.40 32.57
CA VAL A 96 -28.52 8.99 33.84
C VAL A 96 -27.63 8.46 34.96
N VAL A 97 -26.88 9.37 35.59
CA VAL A 97 -26.01 9.05 36.74
C VAL A 97 -26.76 9.24 38.06
N ASP A 98 -27.64 10.23 38.13
CA ASP A 98 -28.48 10.50 39.29
C ASP A 98 -29.96 10.51 38.89
N ALA A 99 -30.64 9.39 39.15
CA ALA A 99 -32.05 9.21 38.84
C ALA A 99 -32.98 10.19 39.59
N VAL A 100 -32.55 10.71 40.76
CA VAL A 100 -33.34 11.66 41.53
C VAL A 100 -33.33 13.01 40.84
N LYS A 101 -32.13 13.51 40.50
CA LYS A 101 -32.02 14.79 39.78
C LYS A 101 -32.72 14.74 38.43
N ALA A 102 -32.52 13.66 37.67
CA ALA A 102 -33.16 13.49 36.37
C ALA A 102 -34.70 13.42 36.44
N SER A 103 -35.25 13.00 37.59
CA SER A 103 -36.69 12.88 37.80
C SER A 103 -37.38 14.18 38.21
N TYR A 104 -36.66 15.08 38.89
CA TYR A 104 -37.28 16.21 39.60
C TYR A 104 -36.68 17.59 39.28
N GLU A 105 -35.44 17.67 38.78
CA GLU A 105 -34.78 18.95 38.46
C GLU A 105 -35.20 19.53 37.10
N VAL A 106 -35.67 18.67 36.18
CA VAL A 106 -36.13 19.10 34.86
C VAL A 106 -37.36 18.32 34.41
N ALA A 107 -38.35 19.06 33.88
CA ALA A 107 -39.51 18.46 33.24
C ALA A 107 -39.16 18.10 31.79
N GLN A 108 -39.61 16.92 31.33
CA GLN A 108 -39.35 16.44 29.97
C GLN A 108 -37.84 16.40 29.63
N LEU A 109 -37.09 15.58 30.37
CA LEU A 109 -35.64 15.39 30.26
C LEU A 109 -35.15 15.34 28.81
N ASP A 110 -35.70 14.41 28.02
CA ASP A 110 -35.31 14.17 26.64
C ASP A 110 -35.45 15.43 25.76
N LEU A 111 -36.58 16.12 25.91
CA LEU A 111 -36.84 17.36 25.17
C LEU A 111 -35.87 18.49 25.59
N ALA A 112 -35.54 18.56 26.87
CA ALA A 112 -34.60 19.54 27.39
C ALA A 112 -33.18 19.30 26.84
N ILE A 113 -32.71 18.04 26.81
CA ILE A 113 -31.43 17.66 26.19
C ILE A 113 -31.43 18.05 24.70
N VAL A 114 -32.49 17.72 23.96
CA VAL A 114 -32.58 18.03 22.52
C VAL A 114 -32.51 19.53 22.28
N LYS A 115 -33.29 20.33 23.01
CA LYS A 115 -33.31 21.79 22.87
C LYS A 115 -31.98 22.44 23.26
N LEU A 116 -31.36 21.97 24.33
CA LEU A 116 -30.05 22.46 24.77
C LEU A 116 -28.98 22.12 23.73
N THR A 117 -29.00 20.90 23.19
CA THR A 117 -28.04 20.46 22.19
C THR A 117 -28.22 21.24 20.89
N MET A 118 -29.45 21.45 20.40
CA MET A 118 -29.73 22.28 19.22
C MET A 118 -29.21 23.72 19.38
N THR A 119 -29.38 24.31 20.57
CA THR A 119 -28.90 25.67 20.85
C THR A 119 -27.37 25.73 20.82
N ASN A 120 -26.70 24.72 21.38
CA ASN A 120 -25.24 24.64 21.38
C ASN A 120 -24.66 24.31 20.00
N ILE A 121 -25.30 23.44 19.22
CA ILE A 121 -24.95 23.21 17.81
C ILE A 121 -24.99 24.54 17.05
N ARG A 122 -26.09 25.30 17.17
CA ARG A 122 -26.20 26.61 16.53
C ARG A 122 -25.06 27.56 16.93
N SER A 123 -24.72 27.61 18.22
CA SER A 123 -23.67 28.51 18.71
C SER A 123 -22.26 28.09 18.29
N VAL A 124 -21.93 26.79 18.35
CA VAL A 124 -20.60 26.28 17.99
C VAL A 124 -20.40 26.40 16.47
N MET A 125 -21.35 25.92 15.68
CA MET A 125 -21.27 25.96 14.21
C MET A 125 -21.30 27.40 13.67
N GLY A 126 -22.10 28.29 14.28
CA GLY A 126 -22.12 29.70 13.90
C GLY A 126 -20.81 30.45 14.18
N SER A 127 -19.92 29.89 15.00
CA SER A 127 -18.59 30.45 15.27
C SER A 127 -17.48 29.91 14.36
N MET A 128 -17.79 28.95 13.48
CA MET A 128 -16.84 28.25 12.62
C MET A 128 -17.13 28.54 11.14
N ASP A 129 -16.08 28.50 10.32
CA ASP A 129 -16.19 28.63 8.87
C ASP A 129 -16.60 27.29 8.25
N LEU A 130 -17.26 27.29 7.09
CA LEU A 130 -17.78 26.06 6.45
C LEU A 130 -16.72 24.98 6.26
N ASP A 131 -15.54 25.36 5.77
CA ASP A 131 -14.43 24.43 5.51
C ASP A 131 -13.93 23.77 6.80
N GLN A 132 -13.89 24.51 7.91
CA GLN A 132 -13.51 23.97 9.21
C GLN A 132 -14.52 22.94 9.68
N MET A 133 -15.82 23.19 9.50
CA MET A 133 -16.85 22.24 9.89
C MET A 133 -16.82 20.95 9.07
N LEU A 134 -16.47 21.03 7.79
CA LEU A 134 -16.35 19.85 6.92
C LEU A 134 -15.08 19.05 7.22
N SER A 135 -13.97 19.72 7.55
CA SER A 135 -12.65 19.10 7.73
C SER A 135 -12.35 18.68 9.17
N HIS A 136 -12.90 19.35 10.18
CA HIS A 136 -12.55 19.18 11.60
C HIS A 136 -13.74 18.73 12.45
N ARG A 137 -14.46 17.69 12.03
CA ARG A 137 -15.63 17.16 12.75
C ARG A 137 -15.32 16.76 14.20
N ASP A 138 -14.13 16.23 14.46
CA ASP A 138 -13.72 15.82 15.81
C ASP A 138 -13.63 17.00 16.79
N GLU A 139 -13.17 18.16 16.33
CA GLU A 139 -13.09 19.37 17.15
C GLU A 139 -14.49 19.84 17.58
N ILE A 140 -15.44 19.80 16.65
CA ILE A 140 -16.84 20.12 16.90
C ILE A 140 -17.41 19.18 17.96
N ASN A 141 -17.23 17.87 17.79
CA ASN A 141 -17.74 16.85 18.71
C ASN A 141 -17.22 17.06 20.14
N VAL A 142 -15.91 17.35 20.29
CA VAL A 142 -15.29 17.64 21.59
C VAL A 142 -15.84 18.92 22.21
N ARG A 143 -16.00 19.97 21.39
CA ARG A 143 -16.50 21.27 21.88
C ARG A 143 -17.96 21.18 22.30
N LEU A 144 -18.80 20.50 21.51
CA LEU A 144 -20.20 20.25 21.86
C LEU A 144 -20.32 19.41 23.13
N LEU A 145 -19.55 18.32 23.24
CA LEU A 145 -19.53 17.47 24.43
C LEU A 145 -19.22 18.31 25.68
N ARG A 146 -18.16 19.14 25.63
CA ARG A 146 -17.75 19.97 26.77
C ARG A 146 -18.85 20.92 27.24
N VAL A 147 -19.53 21.61 26.31
CA VAL A 147 -20.53 22.62 26.66
C VAL A 147 -21.84 21.97 27.10
N VAL A 148 -22.28 20.92 26.42
CA VAL A 148 -23.53 20.24 26.73
C VAL A 148 -23.42 19.43 28.02
N ASP A 149 -22.32 18.68 28.24
CA ASP A 149 -22.12 17.89 29.46
C ASP A 149 -22.09 18.78 30.72
N ALA A 150 -21.41 19.93 30.64
CA ALA A 150 -21.39 20.90 31.75
C ALA A 150 -22.79 21.40 32.12
N ALA A 151 -23.66 21.62 31.13
CA ALA A 151 -25.01 22.12 31.34
C ALA A 151 -25.98 21.02 31.83
N VAL A 152 -25.90 19.80 31.29
CA VAL A 152 -26.81 18.70 31.66
C VAL A 152 -26.44 18.02 32.99
N SER A 153 -25.22 18.22 33.48
CA SER A 153 -24.76 17.69 34.77
C SER A 153 -25.63 18.15 35.94
N ALA A 154 -26.21 19.35 35.86
CA ALA A 154 -27.18 19.86 36.83
C ALA A 154 -28.43 18.97 36.94
N TRP A 155 -28.81 18.30 35.87
CA TRP A 155 -29.96 17.38 35.80
C TRP A 155 -29.59 15.93 36.14
N GLY A 156 -28.36 15.64 36.57
CA GLY A 156 -27.93 14.28 36.89
C GLY A 156 -27.64 13.40 35.68
N ILE A 157 -27.43 14.02 34.51
CA ILE A 157 -27.09 13.34 33.27
C ILE A 157 -25.60 13.49 33.02
N LYS A 158 -24.99 12.43 32.47
CA LYS A 158 -23.67 12.48 31.87
C LYS A 158 -23.81 12.24 30.37
N VAL A 159 -23.31 13.16 29.56
CA VAL A 159 -23.22 12.96 28.12
C VAL A 159 -21.87 12.31 27.84
N ASN A 160 -21.90 11.13 27.21
CA ASN A 160 -20.68 10.40 26.90
C ASN A 160 -20.13 10.80 25.53
N ARG A 161 -21.01 11.09 24.57
CA ARG A 161 -20.62 11.40 23.19
C ARG A 161 -21.70 12.22 22.48
N ILE A 162 -21.28 13.15 21.63
CA ILE A 162 -22.14 13.84 20.67
C ILE A 162 -21.47 13.68 19.32
N GLU A 163 -22.23 13.21 18.34
CA GLU A 163 -21.74 13.04 16.96
C GLU A 163 -22.62 13.85 16.01
N ILE A 164 -21.97 14.69 15.21
CA ILE A 164 -22.61 15.28 14.03
C ILE A 164 -22.74 14.19 12.98
N LYS A 165 -23.97 13.97 12.51
CA LYS A 165 -24.28 12.94 11.52
C LYS A 165 -23.97 13.48 10.13
N ASP A 166 -24.77 14.43 9.66
CA ASP A 166 -24.58 15.05 8.35
C ASP A 166 -24.56 16.58 8.43
N ILE A 167 -23.82 17.19 7.50
CA ILE A 167 -23.80 18.63 7.26
C ILE A 167 -24.19 18.81 5.80
N PHE A 168 -25.28 19.52 5.55
CA PHE A 168 -25.83 19.78 4.23
C PHE A 168 -25.66 21.27 3.88
N PRO A 169 -24.63 21.64 3.11
CA PRO A 169 -24.53 22.97 2.53
C PRO A 169 -25.48 23.13 1.33
N PRO A 170 -25.83 24.37 0.94
CA PRO A 170 -26.63 24.65 -0.24
C PRO A 170 -25.90 24.17 -1.49
N GLN A 171 -26.67 23.59 -2.41
CA GLN A 171 -26.15 23.00 -3.65
C GLN A 171 -25.30 23.99 -4.47
N ASP A 172 -25.68 25.26 -4.50
CA ASP A 172 -24.95 26.30 -5.23
C ASP A 172 -23.51 26.47 -4.73
N LEU A 173 -23.32 26.39 -3.41
CA LEU A 173 -22.01 26.51 -2.79
C LEU A 173 -21.18 25.25 -3.02
N VAL A 174 -21.78 24.07 -2.89
CA VAL A 174 -21.13 22.79 -3.21
C VAL A 174 -20.65 22.77 -4.67
N ASN A 175 -21.46 23.27 -5.60
CA ASN A 175 -21.11 23.38 -7.02
C ASN A 175 -20.00 24.40 -7.27
N ALA A 176 -20.00 25.53 -6.56
CA ALA A 176 -18.93 26.53 -6.65
C ALA A 176 -17.61 25.99 -6.09
N MET A 177 -17.64 25.43 -4.88
CA MET A 177 -16.48 24.79 -4.24
C MET A 177 -15.95 23.62 -5.08
N GLY A 178 -16.82 22.79 -5.66
CA GLY A 178 -16.44 21.70 -6.53
C GLY A 178 -15.68 22.17 -7.78
N ARG A 179 -16.13 23.27 -8.41
CA ARG A 179 -15.42 23.91 -9.53
C ARG A 179 -14.07 24.48 -9.10
N GLN A 180 -14.02 25.17 -7.96
CA GLN A 180 -12.79 25.74 -7.42
C GLN A 180 -11.76 24.67 -7.05
N MET A 181 -12.17 23.64 -6.31
CA MET A 181 -11.30 22.52 -5.91
C MET A 181 -10.78 21.75 -7.12
N LYS A 182 -11.62 21.55 -8.16
CA LYS A 182 -11.18 20.92 -9.40
C LYS A 182 -10.09 21.75 -10.07
N ALA A 183 -10.30 23.06 -10.25
CA ALA A 183 -9.31 23.95 -10.85
C ALA A 183 -8.01 24.01 -10.04
N GLU A 184 -8.09 24.02 -8.70
CA GLU A 184 -6.89 24.02 -7.85
C GLU A 184 -6.13 22.69 -7.92
N ARG A 185 -6.86 21.56 -7.96
CA ARG A 185 -6.24 20.23 -8.15
C ARG A 185 -5.59 20.10 -9.51
N GLU A 186 -6.24 20.58 -10.58
CA GLU A 186 -5.67 20.61 -11.94
C GLU A 186 -4.40 21.45 -11.97
N LYS A 187 -4.42 22.67 -11.42
CA LYS A 187 -3.24 23.53 -11.30
C LYS A 187 -2.10 22.84 -10.53
N ARG A 188 -2.40 22.20 -9.39
CA ARG A 188 -1.38 21.47 -8.61
C ARG A 188 -0.83 20.28 -9.39
N ALA A 189 -1.67 19.54 -10.11
CA ALA A 189 -1.25 18.41 -10.93
C ALA A 189 -0.34 18.86 -12.09
N GLU A 190 -0.66 19.98 -12.75
CA GLU A 190 0.17 20.58 -13.79
C GLU A 190 1.54 21.01 -13.27
N ILE A 191 1.59 21.70 -12.11
CA ILE A 191 2.85 22.10 -11.47
C ILE A 191 3.69 20.87 -11.12
N LEU A 192 3.09 19.87 -10.49
CA LEU A 192 3.80 18.64 -10.13
C LEU A 192 4.32 17.88 -11.35
N THR A 193 3.55 17.88 -12.45
CA THR A 193 3.97 17.26 -13.72
C THR A 193 5.15 18.03 -14.33
N ALA A 194 5.09 19.37 -14.33
CA ALA A 194 6.17 20.21 -14.83
C ALA A 194 7.45 20.06 -13.98
N GLU A 195 7.32 20.00 -12.66
CA GLU A 195 8.43 19.72 -11.74
C GLU A 195 9.02 18.33 -11.95
N GLY A 196 8.16 17.31 -12.10
CA GLY A 196 8.58 15.94 -12.41
C GLY A 196 9.32 15.83 -13.75
N GLN A 197 8.83 16.51 -14.79
CA GLN A 197 9.46 16.57 -16.10
C GLN A 197 10.84 17.24 -16.04
N ARG A 198 10.92 18.40 -15.38
CA ARG A 198 12.18 19.11 -15.16
C ARG A 198 13.19 18.24 -14.41
N GLN A 199 12.76 17.58 -13.34
CA GLN A 199 13.62 16.69 -12.55
C GLN A 199 14.08 15.48 -13.37
N SER A 200 13.19 14.90 -14.19
CA SER A 200 13.52 13.78 -15.09
C SER A 200 14.57 14.20 -16.12
N GLU A 201 14.44 15.38 -16.72
CA GLU A 201 15.39 15.92 -17.69
C GLU A 201 16.78 16.18 -17.08
N ILE A 202 16.82 16.73 -15.86
CA ILE A 202 18.06 16.93 -15.10
C ILE A 202 18.74 15.58 -14.85
N LEU A 203 18.02 14.60 -14.30
CA LEU A 203 18.57 13.27 -14.01
C LEU A 203 19.07 12.57 -15.28
N ARG A 204 18.38 12.74 -16.41
CA ARG A 204 18.79 12.18 -17.70
C ARG A 204 20.07 12.85 -18.23
N ALA A 205 20.18 14.17 -18.12
CA ALA A 205 21.38 14.90 -18.52
C ALA A 205 22.59 14.55 -17.65
N GLU A 206 22.39 14.44 -16.33
CA GLU A 206 23.41 13.99 -15.38
C GLU A 206 23.86 12.55 -15.68
N GLY A 207 22.91 11.64 -15.92
CA GLY A 207 23.20 10.27 -16.33
C GLY A 207 23.99 10.20 -17.64
N GLN A 208 23.66 11.01 -18.65
CA GLN A 208 24.41 11.09 -19.91
C GLN A 208 25.83 11.63 -19.70
N LYS A 209 25.98 12.72 -18.93
CA LYS A 209 27.29 13.28 -18.58
C LYS A 209 28.15 12.23 -17.88
N GLN A 210 27.59 11.56 -16.87
CA GLN A 210 28.30 10.52 -16.12
C GLN A 210 28.68 9.34 -17.02
N SER A 211 27.77 8.90 -17.90
CA SER A 211 28.05 7.84 -18.87
C SER A 211 29.19 8.21 -19.82
N GLN A 212 29.22 9.45 -20.33
CA GLN A 212 30.29 9.91 -21.23
C GLN A 212 31.65 10.01 -20.52
N ILE A 213 31.67 10.44 -19.26
CA ILE A 213 32.89 10.47 -18.45
C ILE A 213 33.41 9.05 -18.23
N LEU A 214 32.56 8.13 -17.79
CA LEU A 214 32.93 6.73 -17.57
C LEU A 214 33.41 6.05 -18.86
N GLU A 215 32.79 6.37 -20.01
CA GLU A 215 33.24 5.85 -21.30
C GLU A 215 34.61 6.40 -21.69
N ALA A 216 34.86 7.71 -21.49
CA ALA A 216 36.15 8.33 -21.77
C ALA A 216 37.26 7.79 -20.84
N GLU A 217 36.97 7.60 -19.56
CA GLU A 217 37.87 6.96 -18.59
C GLU A 217 38.17 5.52 -18.99
N GLY A 218 37.14 4.75 -19.36
CA GLY A 218 37.30 3.37 -19.84
C GLY A 218 38.16 3.29 -21.09
N ARG A 219 37.97 4.17 -22.07
CA ARG A 219 38.83 4.24 -23.28
C ARG A 219 40.27 4.62 -22.94
N ARG A 220 40.48 5.56 -22.03
CA ARG A 220 41.82 5.97 -21.58
C ARG A 220 42.53 4.82 -20.89
N GLU A 221 41.85 4.11 -20.00
CA GLU A 221 42.44 2.98 -19.29
C GLU A 221 42.72 1.80 -20.23
N ALA A 222 41.82 1.50 -21.16
CA ALA A 222 42.06 0.51 -22.20
C ALA A 222 43.28 0.86 -23.06
N ALA A 223 43.39 2.10 -23.54
CA ALA A 223 44.54 2.55 -24.33
C ALA A 223 45.86 2.49 -23.54
N PHE A 224 45.82 2.79 -22.24
CA PHE A 224 46.99 2.68 -21.37
C PHE A 224 47.43 1.23 -21.17
N ARG A 225 46.49 0.32 -20.91
CA ARG A 225 46.75 -1.13 -20.79
C ARG A 225 47.31 -1.70 -22.10
N ASP A 226 46.79 -1.27 -23.24
CA ASP A 226 47.28 -1.69 -24.56
C ASP A 226 48.70 -1.17 -24.83
N ALA A 227 48.99 0.09 -24.46
CA ALA A 227 50.34 0.66 -24.58
C ALA A 227 51.34 -0.07 -23.67
N GLU A 228 50.98 -0.34 -22.41
CA GLU A 228 51.81 -1.11 -21.48
C GLU A 228 52.05 -2.55 -21.98
N ALA A 229 51.03 -3.19 -22.56
CA ALA A 229 51.17 -4.50 -23.18
C ALA A 229 52.15 -4.45 -24.36
N ARG A 230 52.09 -3.44 -25.24
CA ARG A 230 53.05 -3.25 -26.33
C ARG A 230 54.46 -2.99 -25.84
N GLU A 231 54.62 -2.18 -24.80
CA GLU A 231 55.93 -1.90 -24.20
C GLU A 231 56.54 -3.17 -23.60
N ARG A 232 55.75 -3.94 -22.83
CA ARG A 232 56.18 -5.25 -22.30
C ARG A 232 56.55 -6.23 -23.42
N LEU A 233 55.77 -6.28 -24.50
CA LEU A 233 56.09 -7.12 -25.66
C LEU A 233 57.39 -6.68 -26.34
N ALA A 234 57.58 -5.38 -26.55
CA ALA A 234 58.80 -4.83 -27.13
C ALA A 234 60.03 -5.06 -26.23
N GLN A 235 59.90 -4.92 -24.91
CA GLN A 235 60.97 -5.26 -23.95
C GLN A 235 61.26 -6.77 -23.95
N ALA A 236 60.24 -7.62 -24.02
CA ALA A 236 60.41 -9.07 -24.14
C ALA A 236 61.14 -9.45 -25.43
N GLU A 237 60.80 -8.81 -26.55
CA GLU A 237 61.45 -9.02 -27.84
C GLU A 237 62.87 -8.47 -27.90
N ALA A 238 63.13 -7.31 -27.29
CA ALA A 238 64.47 -6.77 -27.12
C ALA A 238 65.35 -7.69 -26.27
N LYS A 239 64.83 -8.19 -25.14
CA LYS A 239 65.53 -9.14 -24.26
C LYS A 239 65.76 -10.48 -24.94
N ALA A 240 64.79 -10.99 -25.71
CA ALA A 240 64.96 -12.18 -26.52
C ALA A 240 66.08 -11.97 -27.56
N THR A 241 66.09 -10.81 -28.24
CA THR A 241 67.12 -10.44 -29.23
C THR A 241 68.50 -10.30 -28.58
N GLU A 242 68.58 -9.71 -27.38
CA GLU A 242 69.82 -9.61 -26.60
C GLU A 242 70.35 -10.99 -26.19
N MET A 243 69.48 -11.88 -25.69
CA MET A 243 69.88 -13.26 -25.36
C MET A 243 70.40 -14.01 -26.59
N VAL A 244 69.79 -13.79 -27.76
CA VAL A 244 70.29 -14.34 -29.04
C VAL A 244 71.65 -13.74 -29.40
N SER A 245 71.81 -12.42 -29.30
CA SER A 245 73.08 -11.73 -29.57
C SER A 245 74.21 -12.23 -28.66
N LEU A 246 73.93 -12.41 -27.36
CA LEU A 246 74.87 -12.98 -26.40
C LEU A 246 75.22 -14.44 -26.70
N ALA A 247 74.26 -15.25 -27.18
CA ALA A 247 74.52 -16.62 -27.62
C ALA A 247 75.41 -16.67 -28.88
N VAL A 248 75.18 -15.75 -29.83
CA VAL A 248 76.01 -15.59 -31.03
C VAL A 248 77.44 -15.15 -30.67
N ALA A 249 77.60 -14.21 -29.73
CA ALA A 249 78.91 -13.73 -29.28
C ALA A 249 79.75 -14.80 -28.56
N ARG A 250 79.11 -15.83 -27.99
CA ARG A 250 79.79 -16.99 -27.36
C ARG A 250 80.21 -18.08 -28.36
N GLY A 251 79.94 -17.91 -29.66
CA GLY A 251 80.47 -18.74 -30.73
C GLY A 251 79.64 -19.97 -31.12
N ASP A 252 78.37 -20.05 -30.73
CA ASP A 252 77.51 -21.19 -31.08
C ASP A 252 76.73 -20.93 -32.40
N VAL A 253 77.30 -21.36 -33.53
CA VAL A 253 76.72 -21.23 -34.87
C VAL A 253 75.40 -22.01 -35.01
N ALA A 254 75.15 -23.01 -34.14
CA ALA A 254 73.92 -23.81 -34.17
C ALA A 254 72.69 -23.01 -33.71
N ALA A 255 72.86 -22.08 -32.75
CA ALA A 255 71.77 -21.24 -32.25
C ALA A 255 71.25 -20.26 -33.33
N LEU A 256 72.13 -19.76 -34.20
CA LEU A 256 71.74 -18.88 -35.32
C LEU A 256 70.92 -19.61 -36.38
N ASN A 257 71.35 -20.83 -36.77
CA ASN A 257 70.62 -21.65 -37.73
C ASN A 257 69.23 -22.06 -37.20
N TYR A 258 69.12 -22.36 -35.90
CA TYR A 258 67.84 -22.63 -35.25
C TYR A 258 66.90 -21.42 -35.29
N PHE A 259 67.39 -20.22 -34.99
CA PHE A 259 66.59 -18.99 -35.03
C PHE A 259 66.15 -18.60 -36.45
N ILE A 260 67.01 -18.78 -37.45
CA ILE A 260 66.64 -18.57 -38.86
C ILE A 260 65.55 -19.56 -39.26
N ALA A 261 65.69 -20.84 -38.89
CA ALA A 261 64.68 -21.87 -39.14
C ALA A 261 63.35 -21.56 -38.42
N GLU A 262 63.37 -21.10 -37.16
CA GLU A 262 62.17 -20.71 -36.42
C GLU A 262 61.44 -19.52 -37.08
N LYS A 263 62.19 -18.47 -37.49
CA LYS A 263 61.61 -17.33 -38.22
C LYS A 263 61.07 -17.74 -39.60
N TYR A 264 61.76 -18.64 -40.30
CA TYR A 264 61.28 -19.21 -41.57
C TYR A 264 59.97 -19.99 -41.37
N LEU A 265 59.89 -20.81 -40.33
CA LEU A 265 58.72 -21.62 -40.03
C LEU A 265 57.53 -20.75 -39.59
N LYS A 266 57.76 -19.69 -38.79
CA LYS A 266 56.74 -18.70 -38.43
C LYS A 266 56.24 -17.92 -39.65
N ALA A 267 57.14 -17.46 -40.52
CA ALA A 267 56.77 -16.80 -41.77
C ALA A 267 55.96 -17.76 -42.68
N PHE A 268 56.32 -19.04 -42.73
CA PHE A 268 55.56 -20.06 -43.45
C PHE A 268 54.17 -20.29 -42.84
N ALA A 269 54.05 -20.31 -41.50
CA ALA A 269 52.78 -20.44 -40.80
C ALA A 269 51.86 -19.22 -40.97
N GLU A 270 52.40 -18.00 -41.01
CA GLU A 270 51.65 -16.78 -41.32
C GLU A 270 51.19 -16.75 -42.78
N LEU A 271 52.06 -17.17 -43.71
CA LEU A 271 51.73 -17.34 -45.13
C LEU A 271 50.62 -18.39 -45.33
N ALA A 272 50.63 -19.46 -44.53
CA ALA A 272 49.61 -20.52 -44.54
C ALA A 272 48.26 -20.11 -43.93
N ARG A 273 48.23 -19.05 -43.10
CA ARG A 273 46.99 -18.52 -42.49
C ARG A 273 46.42 -17.31 -43.23
N SER A 274 47.11 -16.79 -44.24
CA SER A 274 46.68 -15.63 -45.02
C SER A 274 45.57 -16.00 -46.03
N PRO A 275 44.48 -15.24 -46.13
CA PRO A 275 43.33 -15.57 -46.99
C PRO A 275 43.58 -15.50 -48.51
N ASN A 276 44.77 -15.09 -48.97
CA ASN A 276 45.16 -14.95 -50.39
C ASN A 276 46.22 -15.97 -50.87
N GLN A 277 46.26 -17.18 -50.29
CA GLN A 277 47.28 -18.18 -50.59
C GLN A 277 47.04 -18.92 -51.94
N LYS A 278 47.45 -18.31 -53.07
CA LYS A 278 47.44 -18.97 -54.40
C LYS A 278 48.83 -19.27 -54.99
N VAL A 279 49.91 -18.78 -54.38
CA VAL A 279 51.29 -19.06 -54.84
C VAL A 279 52.02 -19.86 -53.78
N LEU A 280 52.05 -21.17 -53.95
CA LEU A 280 52.79 -22.13 -53.13
C LEU A 280 54.15 -22.36 -53.79
N MET A 281 55.24 -21.79 -53.26
CA MET A 281 56.59 -22.19 -53.66
C MET A 281 56.95 -23.47 -52.92
N LEU A 282 56.80 -24.61 -53.60
CA LEU A 282 57.23 -25.91 -53.10
C LEU A 282 58.74 -26.07 -53.34
N PRO A 283 59.55 -26.34 -52.29
CA PRO A 283 60.94 -26.71 -52.47
C PRO A 283 61.05 -28.01 -53.28
N ILE A 284 62.00 -28.03 -54.20
CA ILE A 284 62.10 -28.96 -55.34
C ILE A 284 62.23 -30.43 -54.88
N GLU A 285 62.60 -30.70 -53.63
CA GLU A 285 62.75 -32.06 -53.10
C GLU A 285 61.40 -32.78 -52.85
N ALA A 286 60.32 -32.06 -52.55
CA ALA A 286 59.00 -32.66 -52.26
C ALA A 286 58.24 -33.11 -53.52
N THR A 287 58.59 -32.57 -54.69
CA THR A 287 57.96 -32.88 -55.98
C THR A 287 58.23 -34.32 -56.47
N SER A 288 59.35 -34.91 -56.06
CA SER A 288 59.75 -36.27 -56.49
C SER A 288 58.88 -37.38 -55.91
N VAL A 289 58.34 -37.18 -54.70
CA VAL A 289 57.53 -38.19 -53.99
C VAL A 289 56.05 -38.13 -54.39
N LEU A 290 55.57 -36.96 -54.83
CA LEU A 290 54.19 -36.79 -55.30
C LEU A 290 53.99 -37.32 -56.74
N GLY A 291 55.02 -37.31 -57.59
CA GLY A 291 54.95 -37.82 -58.96
C GLY A 291 54.83 -39.34 -59.07
N SER A 292 55.39 -40.10 -58.13
CA SER A 292 55.35 -41.57 -58.14
C SER A 292 53.99 -42.13 -57.69
N LEU A 293 53.26 -41.41 -56.84
CA LEU A 293 51.92 -41.80 -56.38
C LEU A 293 50.82 -41.49 -57.42
N ALA A 294 50.99 -40.43 -58.22
CA ALA A 294 50.06 -40.08 -59.30
C ALA A 294 50.12 -41.09 -60.48
N GLY A 295 51.31 -41.59 -60.83
CA GLY A 295 51.47 -42.56 -61.92
C GLY A 295 50.82 -43.92 -61.66
N ILE A 296 50.65 -44.32 -60.40
CA ILE A 296 49.98 -45.58 -60.02
C ILE A 296 48.45 -45.41 -60.02
N ALA A 297 47.96 -44.19 -59.72
CA ALA A 297 46.53 -43.87 -59.77
C ALA A 297 45.97 -43.80 -61.20
N GLU A 298 46.77 -43.33 -62.17
CA GLU A 298 46.38 -43.24 -63.59
C GLU A 298 46.16 -44.63 -64.23
N ILE A 299 46.99 -45.62 -63.85
CA ILE A 299 46.87 -47.02 -64.31
C ILE A 299 45.68 -47.72 -63.65
N ALA A 300 45.37 -47.39 -62.39
CA ALA A 300 44.18 -47.91 -61.73
C ALA A 300 42.89 -47.34 -62.36
N LYS A 301 42.89 -46.06 -62.75
CA LYS A 301 41.71 -45.39 -63.31
C LYS A 301 41.35 -45.89 -64.72
N SER A 302 42.34 -46.19 -65.56
CA SER A 302 42.10 -46.73 -66.92
C SER A 302 41.51 -48.14 -66.94
N THR A 303 41.70 -48.93 -65.88
CA THR A 303 41.04 -50.25 -65.73
C THR A 303 39.59 -50.20 -65.22
N PHE A 304 39.14 -49.08 -64.68
CA PHE A 304 37.78 -48.93 -64.12
C PHE A 304 36.80 -48.18 -65.03
N GLU A 305 37.27 -47.43 -66.04
CA GLU A 305 36.41 -46.62 -66.93
C GLU A 305 35.76 -47.42 -68.08
N GLU A 306 36.09 -48.71 -68.28
CA GLU A 306 35.50 -49.58 -69.32
C GLU A 306 34.30 -50.44 -68.81
N ARG A 307 33.85 -50.26 -67.56
CA ARG A 307 32.66 -50.92 -67.00
C ARG A 307 31.59 -49.91 -66.57
N ALA A 308 30.56 -49.78 -67.42
CA ALA A 308 29.21 -49.29 -67.15
C ALA A 308 29.07 -47.76 -66.90
N ALA A 309 28.58 -46.92 -67.80
CA ALA A 309 27.52 -47.08 -68.80
C ALA A 309 26.24 -47.72 -68.22
N GLY A 310 25.39 -46.91 -67.57
CA GLY A 310 24.07 -47.30 -67.08
C GLY A 310 23.32 -46.13 -66.41
N GLN A 311 22.26 -45.67 -67.06
CA GLN A 311 21.39 -44.52 -66.71
C GLN A 311 20.31 -44.91 -65.64
N PRO A 312 19.28 -44.10 -65.30
CA PRO A 312 19.18 -43.04 -64.28
C PRO A 312 18.05 -43.22 -63.21
N ARG A 313 17.86 -42.19 -62.35
CA ARG A 313 16.61 -41.69 -61.67
C ARG A 313 16.36 -41.96 -60.16
N SER A 314 16.14 -40.83 -59.46
CA SER A 314 14.99 -40.47 -58.61
C SER A 314 14.87 -40.89 -57.12
N ALA A 315 14.53 -39.86 -56.32
CA ALA A 315 13.67 -39.81 -55.12
C ALA A 315 14.27 -39.99 -53.71
N GLY A 316 13.88 -39.07 -52.81
CA GLY A 316 13.80 -39.34 -51.37
C GLY A 316 14.29 -38.22 -50.44
N ARG A 317 13.37 -37.36 -49.98
CA ARG A 317 13.49 -36.48 -48.78
C ARG A 317 13.54 -37.35 -47.50
N PRO A 318 13.91 -36.88 -46.27
CA PRO A 318 13.21 -35.78 -45.58
C PRO A 318 14.06 -34.86 -44.66
N ALA A 319 13.41 -33.78 -44.21
CA ALA A 319 13.89 -32.76 -43.27
C ALA A 319 13.59 -33.12 -41.79
N PRO A 320 14.28 -32.51 -40.80
CA PRO A 320 13.93 -32.63 -39.38
C PRO A 320 12.95 -31.53 -38.89
N PRO A 321 12.29 -31.72 -37.74
CA PRO A 321 11.00 -31.12 -37.42
C PRO A 321 11.05 -29.77 -36.68
N THR A 322 9.92 -29.09 -36.82
CA THR A 322 9.43 -27.82 -36.25
C THR A 322 9.22 -27.83 -34.73
N GLY A 323 9.64 -26.75 -34.05
CA GLY A 323 9.13 -26.34 -32.73
C GLY A 323 7.92 -25.40 -32.86
N PRO A 324 7.01 -25.35 -31.87
CA PRO A 324 5.70 -24.72 -32.03
C PRO A 324 5.69 -23.19 -31.90
N ALA A 325 4.75 -22.62 -32.65
CA ALA A 325 4.49 -21.20 -32.89
C ALA A 325 3.87 -20.44 -31.70
N VAL A 326 4.25 -19.17 -31.57
CA VAL A 326 3.53 -18.16 -30.78
C VAL A 326 2.72 -17.29 -31.75
N PRO A 327 1.40 -17.09 -31.56
CA PRO A 327 0.60 -16.22 -32.42
C PRO A 327 0.64 -14.74 -31.94
N PRO A 328 0.59 -13.74 -32.84
CA PRO A 328 0.15 -12.36 -32.53
C PRO A 328 -1.39 -12.24 -32.71
N PRO A 329 -2.11 -11.09 -32.60
CA PRO A 329 -1.69 -9.67 -32.41
C PRO A 329 -2.54 -8.76 -31.47
N GLN A 330 -1.93 -7.62 -31.07
CA GLN A 330 -2.44 -6.21 -31.02
C GLN A 330 -3.62 -5.77 -30.06
N PRO A 331 -4.09 -4.49 -30.08
CA PRO A 331 -3.68 -3.41 -29.17
C PRO A 331 -4.88 -2.79 -28.39
N THR A 332 -4.61 -1.74 -27.61
CA THR A 332 -5.52 -0.66 -27.10
C THR A 332 -5.85 -0.58 -25.61
N THR A 333 -5.63 0.65 -25.10
CA THR A 333 -6.39 1.40 -24.08
C THR A 333 -6.46 0.87 -22.64
N ARG A 334 -5.65 1.47 -21.76
CA ARG A 334 -6.11 2.50 -20.80
C ARG A 334 -4.93 3.22 -20.18
#